data_AF-A0A8T4J812-F1
#
_entry.id   AF-A0A8T4J812-F1
#
_cell.length_a   1.000
_cell.length_b   1.000
_cell.length_c   1.000
_cell.angle_alpha   90.00
_cell.angle_beta   90.00
_cell.angle_gamma   90.00
#
_symmetry.space_group_name_H-M   'P 1'
#
loop_
_entity.id
_entity.type
_entity.pdbx_description
1 polymer ?
#
loop_
_entity_poly.entity_id
_entity_poly.type
_entity_poly.pdbx_seq_one_letter_code
_entity_poly.pdbx_strand_id
1 'polypeptide(L)' 'MAVRDDLYRKFGPKLIEALALVIMDEINILRAQHALPDRTANDIVTAIENKIGPVTSYDWMDS' A
#
# COMPACT_ATOMS: atom_id res chain seq x y z
N MET A 1 -9.52 17.47 -15.22
CA MET A 1 -8.18 17.03 -14.75
C MET A 1 -7.81 17.63 -13.41
N ALA A 2 -7.79 18.97 -13.25
CA ALA A 2 -7.38 19.64 -12.01
C ALA A 2 -7.99 19.09 -10.69
N VAL A 3 -9.29 18.78 -10.65
CA VAL A 3 -9.95 18.28 -9.42
C VAL A 3 -9.47 16.88 -9.03
N ARG A 4 -9.27 15.98 -10.01
CA ARG A 4 -8.80 14.60 -9.76
C ARG A 4 -7.38 14.61 -9.23
N ASP A 5 -6.51 15.39 -9.88
CA ASP A 5 -5.08 15.44 -9.53
C ASP A 5 -4.88 16.14 -8.17
N ASP A 6 -5.71 17.14 -7.85
CA ASP A 6 -5.70 17.82 -6.54
C ASP A 6 -6.28 16.93 -5.42
N LEU A 7 -7.30 16.11 -5.71
CA LEU A 7 -7.79 15.07 -4.80
C LEU A 7 -6.73 13.99 -4.55
N TYR A 8 -6.08 13.51 -5.60
CA TYR A 8 -4.98 12.54 -5.48
C TYR A 8 -3.83 13.13 -4.66
N ARG A 9 -3.46 14.39 -4.88
CA ARG A 9 -2.37 15.02 -4.13
C ARG A 9 -2.71 15.22 -2.65
N LYS A 10 -3.96 15.57 -2.33
CA LYS A 10 -4.39 15.85 -0.94
C LYS A 10 -4.72 14.59 -0.14
N PHE A 11 -5.26 13.57 -0.81
CA PHE A 11 -5.83 12.39 -0.14
C PHE A 11 -5.26 11.07 -0.63
N GLY A 12 -4.71 11.00 -1.84
CA GLY A 12 -4.18 9.77 -2.44
C GLY A 12 -3.13 9.09 -1.56
N PRO A 13 -2.02 9.77 -1.17
CA PRO A 13 -1.01 9.16 -0.31
C PRO A 13 -1.57 8.67 1.04
N LYS A 14 -2.36 9.51 1.71
CA LYS A 14 -2.98 9.17 3.01
C LYS A 14 -3.96 8.00 2.91
N LEU A 15 -4.74 7.96 1.83
CA LEU A 15 -5.72 6.89 1.59
C LEU A 15 -5.01 5.58 1.28
N ILE A 16 -3.95 5.61 0.47
CA ILE A 16 -3.16 4.43 0.14
C ILE A 16 -2.47 3.88 1.39
N GLU A 17 -1.88 4.75 2.21
CA GLU A 17 -1.25 4.37 3.48
C GLU A 17 -2.27 3.74 4.44
N ALA A 18 -3.43 4.39 4.65
CA ALA A 18 -4.49 3.86 5.48
C ALA A 18 -5.01 2.49 4.97
N LEU A 19 -5.18 2.35 3.66
CA LEU A 19 -5.62 1.09 3.06
C LEU A 19 -4.60 -0.03 3.27
N ALA A 20 -3.31 0.25 3.11
CA ALA A 20 -2.25 -0.72 3.34
C ALA A 20 -2.21 -1.19 4.80
N LEU A 21 -2.42 -0.27 5.75
CA LEU A 21 -2.50 -0.59 7.19
C LEU A 21 -3.74 -1.43 7.51
N VAL A 22 -4.91 -1.09 6.95
CA VAL A 22 -6.13 -1.91 7.16
C VAL A 22 -5.94 -3.33 6.61
N ILE A 23 -5.34 -3.48 5.43
CA ILE A 23 -5.05 -4.81 4.87
C ILE A 23 -4.07 -5.58 5.76
N MET A 24 -3.08 -4.90 6.37
CA MET A 24 -2.16 -5.51 7.34
C MET A 24 -2.91 -6.10 8.53
N ASP A 25 -3.83 -5.32 9.10
CA ASP A 25 -4.58 -5.71 10.29
C ASP A 25 -5.44 -6.94 9.99
N GLU A 26 -6.12 -6.96 8.84
CA GLU A 26 -6.90 -8.13 8.38
C GLU A 26 -6.01 -9.37 8.18
N ILE A 27 -4.82 -9.20 7.60
CA ILE A 27 -3.85 -10.30 7.46
C ILE A 27 -3.41 -10.79 8.84
N ASN A 28 -3.16 -9.91 9.80
CA ASN A 28 -2.73 -10.30 11.14
C ASN A 28 -3.84 -11.02 11.91
N ILE A 29 -5.11 -10.63 11.74
CA ILE A 29 -6.25 -11.37 12.28
C ILE A 29 -6.24 -12.82 11.77
N LEU A 30 -6.07 -13.03 10.46
CA LEU A 30 -5.99 -14.37 9.89
C LEU A 30 -4.76 -15.14 10.40
N ARG A 31 -3.60 -14.48 10.48
CA ARG A 31 -2.36 -15.09 10.98
C ARG A 31 -2.49 -15.55 12.43
N ALA A 32 -3.13 -14.75 13.28
CA ALA A 32 -3.41 -15.10 14.67
C ALA A 32 -4.29 -16.36 14.77
N GLN A 33 -5.30 -16.51 13.91
CA GLN A 33 -6.14 -17.73 13.84
C GLN A 33 -5.32 -18.99 13.50
N HIS A 34 -4.19 -18.83 12.80
CA HIS A 34 -3.28 -19.90 12.42
C HIS A 34 -2.01 -19.99 13.30
N ALA A 35 -1.97 -19.30 14.45
CA ALA A 35 -0.82 -19.22 15.35
C ALA A 35 0.49 -18.76 14.65
N LEU A 36 0.36 -17.94 13.62
CA LEU A 36 1.48 -17.30 12.93
C LEU A 36 1.77 -15.93 13.57
N PRO A 37 3.04 -15.49 13.60
CA PRO A 37 3.40 -14.19 14.16
C PRO A 37 2.87 -13.05 13.29
N ASP A 38 2.54 -11.92 13.91
CA ASP A 38 2.06 -10.74 13.18
C ASP A 38 3.11 -10.19 12.20
N ARG A 39 2.63 -9.68 11.08
CA ARG A 39 3.37 -8.83 10.15
C ARG A 39 3.46 -7.43 10.74
N THR A 40 4.62 -6.81 10.59
CA THR A 40 4.85 -5.41 10.93
C THR A 40 4.59 -4.50 9.72
N ALA A 41 4.44 -3.20 9.98
CA ALA A 41 4.34 -2.20 8.91
C ALA A 41 5.57 -2.25 7.98
N ASN A 42 6.77 -2.45 8.54
CA ASN A 42 8.00 -2.60 7.76
C ASN A 42 7.95 -3.81 6.82
N ASP A 43 7.40 -4.95 7.26
CA ASP A 43 7.28 -6.14 6.40
C ASP A 43 6.41 -5.87 5.17
N ILE A 44 5.39 -5.03 5.32
CA ILE A 44 4.53 -4.62 4.21
C ILE A 44 5.22 -3.60 3.32
N VAL A 45 5.88 -2.59 3.88
CA VAL A 45 6.64 -1.61 3.11
C VAL A 45 7.68 -2.31 2.24
N THR A 46 8.49 -3.20 2.83
CA THR A 46 9.48 -3.97 2.10
C THR A 46 8.84 -4.89 1.04
N ALA A 47 7.70 -5.51 1.33
CA ALA A 47 6.98 -6.32 0.34
C ALA A 47 6.47 -5.48 -0.84
N ILE A 48 5.94 -4.27 -0.57
CA ILE A 48 5.47 -3.33 -1.60
C ILE A 48 6.65 -2.86 -2.45
N GLU A 49 7.76 -2.44 -1.84
CA GLU A 49 8.97 -2.00 -2.55
C GLU A 49 9.50 -3.09 -3.49
N ASN A 50 9.59 -4.34 -2.99
CA ASN A 50 10.02 -5.48 -3.80
C ASN A 50 9.09 -5.79 -4.98
N LYS A 51 7.81 -5.43 -4.89
CA LYS A 51 6.82 -5.64 -5.95
C LYS A 51 6.74 -4.46 -6.91
N ILE A 52 6.95 -3.24 -6.44
CA ILE A 52 6.97 -2.03 -7.28
C ILE A 52 8.23 -1.99 -8.14
N GLY A 53 9.40 -2.34 -7.60
CA GLY A 53 10.67 -2.30 -8.34
C GLY A 53 10.64 -2.94 -9.75
N PRO A 54 10.03 -4.13 -9.93
CA PRO A 54 9.90 -4.75 -11.26
C PRO A 54 8.68 -4.29 -12.08
N VAL A 55 7.78 -3.45 -11.55
CA VAL A 55 6.63 -2.94 -12.29
C VAL A 55 7.08 -1.76 -13.14
N THR A 56 7.00 -1.92 -14.46
CA THR A 56 7.27 -0.82 -15.39
C THR A 56 6.28 0.31 -15.15
N SER A 57 6.79 1.56 -15.09
CA SER A 57 5.95 2.75 -15.11
C SER A 57 5.00 2.70 -16.30
N TYR A 58 3.76 3.15 -16.09
CA TYR A 58 2.85 3.39 -17.19
C TYR A 58 3.21 4.70 -17.90
N ASP A 59 2.91 4.82 -19.19
CA ASP A 59 3.25 5.99 -20.02
C ASP A 59 2.83 7.35 -19.42
N TRP A 60 1.78 7.36 -18.59
CA TRP A 60 1.25 8.56 -17.93
C TRP A 60 1.92 8.89 -16.58
N MET A 61 2.78 8.02 -16.05
CA MET A 61 3.50 8.23 -14.78
C MET A 61 4.80 9.02 -14.97
N ASP A 62 5.39 8.98 -16.17
CA ASP A 62 6.64 9.68 -16.50
C ASP A 62 6.39 11.12 -17.02
N SER A 63 5.17 11.65 -16.83
CA SER A 63 4.71 12.98 -17.29
C SER A 63 4.87 14.08 -16.26
#